data_AF-A0A7K4L930-F1
#
_entry.id   AF-A0A7K4L930-F1
#
_cell.length_a   1.000
_cell.length_b   1.000
_cell.length_c   1.000
_cell.angle_alpha   90.00
_cell.angle_beta   90.00
_cell.angle_gamma   90.00
#
_symmetry.space_group_name_H-M   'P 1'
#
loop_
_entity.id
_entity.type
_entity.pdbx_description
1 polymer ?
#
loop_
_entity_poly.entity_id
_entity_poly.type
_entity_poly.pdbx_seq_one_letter_code
_entity_poly.pdbx_strand_id
1 'polypeptide(L)'
;CGHEEQEAGGKELAPRAGDFSDPVYKEIAITNGCINRMSRDELRSKLAEFKLDTRRGRVVKPPGGVKDVLKKRLKNYYKKQKLMQKEPPNGGDCYDYICVVDFEATCEEGNPPEFVHEIIEFPVVLLNTRTLEIEDAFQQYVKPEINPKLSAFCIGLTGITQDIVDKADTFPQVLQNVVEWMRQRELGTKHSYCLLTDGSWDMSKFLNIQCRISRIKYPSFAKRWINIRKSYGNFYKVPRSQTKLTMMLEQLGMCYTGRPHSGLDDARNIAAIAARMLRDGAELRANERLHAGQLTAVPTTAPAEPAPVPHMPRARS
;
A
#
# COMPACT_ATOMS: atom_id res chain seq x y z
N CYS A 1 12.76 8.72 59.47
CA CYS A 1 12.33 9.54 58.32
C CYS A 1 13.30 9.25 57.18
N GLY A 2 13.03 8.39 56.20
CA GLY A 2 11.78 8.13 55.51
C GLY A 2 11.90 8.75 54.12
N HIS A 3 11.95 7.90 53.08
CA HIS A 3 11.80 8.09 51.62
C HIS A 3 12.75 7.11 50.91
N GLU A 4 12.37 5.84 50.73
CA GLU A 4 11.51 5.26 49.67
C GLU A 4 12.13 5.30 48.26
N GLU A 5 12.44 4.09 47.81
CA GLU A 5 12.83 3.65 46.48
C GLU A 5 11.70 3.84 45.46
N GLN A 6 12.04 4.22 44.22
CA GLN A 6 11.23 3.87 43.05
C GLN A 6 12.16 3.43 41.91
N GLU A 7 12.41 2.13 41.85
CA GLU A 7 12.84 1.44 40.64
C GLU A 7 11.69 1.47 39.61
N ALA A 8 11.91 2.16 38.50
CA ALA A 8 11.01 2.12 37.35
C ALA A 8 11.16 0.77 36.61
N GLY A 9 10.43 -0.24 37.10
CA GLY A 9 10.27 -1.52 36.43
C GLY A 9 9.49 -1.37 35.13
N GLY A 10 10.20 -1.29 34.01
CA GLY A 10 9.63 -1.41 32.67
C GLY A 10 9.06 -2.81 32.46
N LYS A 11 7.73 -2.94 32.52
CA LYS A 11 7.04 -4.16 32.07
C LYS A 11 7.13 -4.26 30.55
N GLU A 12 8.12 -5.02 30.11
CA GLU A 12 8.21 -5.58 28.77
C GLU A 12 6.98 -6.49 28.54
N LEU A 13 6.01 -6.00 27.76
CA LEU A 13 4.85 -6.79 27.34
C LEU A 13 5.29 -7.77 26.25
N ALA A 14 5.82 -8.91 26.68
CA ALA A 14 5.89 -10.11 25.85
C ALA A 14 4.47 -10.48 25.36
N PRO A 15 4.32 -11.10 24.17
CA PRO A 15 3.03 -11.58 23.71
C PRO A 15 2.53 -12.61 24.74
N ARG A 16 1.36 -12.38 25.33
CA ARG A 16 0.76 -13.34 26.26
C ARG A 16 0.53 -14.65 25.51
N ALA A 17 1.13 -15.74 26.00
CA ALA A 17 0.99 -17.10 25.45
C ALA A 17 -0.43 -17.70 25.60
N GLY A 18 -1.48 -16.87 25.67
CA GLY A 18 -2.86 -17.27 25.92
C GLY A 18 -3.83 -17.06 24.74
N ASP A 19 -3.50 -16.20 23.76
CA ASP A 19 -4.49 -15.72 22.77
C ASP A 19 -4.97 -16.78 21.76
N PHE A 20 -4.25 -17.90 21.61
CA PHE A 20 -4.65 -19.01 20.72
C PHE A 20 -5.09 -20.26 21.48
N SER A 21 -5.18 -20.20 22.80
CA SER A 21 -5.63 -21.35 23.63
C SER A 21 -7.15 -21.55 23.60
N ASP A 22 -7.89 -20.55 23.11
CA ASP A 22 -9.35 -20.59 23.01
C ASP A 22 -9.85 -21.70 22.06
N PRO A 23 -10.83 -22.53 22.48
CA PRO A 23 -11.43 -23.57 21.65
C PRO A 23 -11.89 -23.08 20.26
N VAL A 24 -12.29 -21.82 20.12
CA VAL A 24 -12.71 -21.24 18.84
C VAL A 24 -11.61 -21.34 17.77
N TYR A 25 -10.33 -21.23 18.17
CA TYR A 25 -9.21 -21.34 17.23
C TYR A 25 -9.00 -22.78 16.74
N LYS A 26 -9.32 -23.79 17.55
CA LYS A 26 -9.31 -25.19 17.10
C LYS A 26 -10.37 -25.42 16.02
N GLU A 27 -11.57 -24.87 16.21
CA GLU A 27 -12.62 -24.97 15.19
C GLU A 27 -12.28 -24.19 13.91
N ILE A 28 -11.68 -23.00 14.04
CA ILE A 28 -11.18 -22.23 12.91
C ILE A 28 -10.12 -23.06 12.15
N ALA A 29 -9.23 -23.74 12.86
CA ALA A 29 -8.22 -24.60 12.23
C ALA A 29 -8.84 -25.77 11.45
N ILE A 30 -9.85 -26.45 12.03
CA ILE A 30 -10.61 -27.52 11.34
C ILE A 30 -11.28 -26.97 10.08
N THR A 31 -11.97 -25.82 10.19
CA THR A 31 -12.65 -25.15 9.07
C THR A 31 -11.65 -24.79 7.97
N ASN A 32 -10.50 -24.24 8.32
CA ASN A 32 -9.42 -23.93 7.38
C ASN A 32 -8.89 -25.17 6.67
N GLY A 33 -8.80 -26.31 7.38
CA GLY A 33 -8.43 -27.60 6.81
C GLY A 33 -9.42 -28.08 5.75
N CYS A 34 -10.73 -27.94 6.00
CA CYS A 34 -11.77 -28.24 5.02
C CYS A 34 -11.64 -27.35 3.78
N ILE A 35 -11.51 -26.03 3.96
CA ILE A 35 -11.38 -25.06 2.86
C ILE A 35 -10.14 -25.36 1.99
N ASN A 36 -9.04 -25.83 2.59
CA ASN A 36 -7.83 -26.18 1.84
C ASN A 36 -8.04 -27.31 0.83
N ARG A 37 -8.94 -28.25 1.14
CA ARG A 37 -9.25 -29.42 0.31
C ARG A 37 -10.27 -29.13 -0.79
N MET A 38 -10.98 -28.00 -0.72
CA MET A 38 -11.99 -27.64 -1.72
C MET A 38 -11.37 -27.39 -3.10
N SER A 39 -12.08 -27.85 -4.12
CA SER A 39 -11.91 -27.47 -5.51
C SER A 39 -12.27 -25.99 -5.71
N ARG A 40 -11.90 -25.44 -6.88
CA ARG A 40 -12.19 -24.04 -7.20
C ARG A 40 -13.70 -23.78 -7.29
N ASP A 41 -14.46 -24.74 -7.81
CA ASP A 41 -15.88 -24.55 -8.04
C ASP A 41 -16.67 -24.70 -6.72
N GLU A 42 -16.26 -25.60 -5.82
CA GLU A 42 -16.80 -25.65 -4.45
C GLU A 42 -16.55 -24.36 -3.68
N LEU A 43 -15.34 -23.79 -3.77
CA LEU A 43 -15.02 -22.49 -3.16
C LEU A 43 -15.94 -21.38 -3.68
N ARG A 44 -16.18 -21.35 -4.99
CA ARG A 44 -17.08 -20.36 -5.61
C ARG A 44 -18.52 -20.53 -5.16
N SER A 45 -19.02 -21.77 -5.16
CA SER A 45 -20.38 -22.06 -4.71
C SER A 45 -20.58 -21.63 -3.26
N LYS A 46 -19.61 -21.89 -2.37
CA LYS A 46 -19.67 -21.43 -0.98
C LYS A 46 -19.57 -19.92 -0.82
N LEU A 47 -18.71 -19.24 -1.59
CA LEU A 47 -18.64 -17.79 -1.57
C LEU A 47 -19.94 -17.15 -2.08
N ALA A 48 -20.56 -17.73 -3.12
CA ALA A 48 -21.84 -17.27 -3.66
C ALA A 48 -22.99 -17.43 -2.65
N GLU A 49 -23.03 -18.54 -1.91
CA GLU A 49 -23.99 -18.80 -0.83
C GLU A 49 -23.98 -17.66 0.21
N PHE A 50 -22.79 -17.12 0.52
CA PHE A 50 -22.61 -16.02 1.46
C PHE A 50 -22.67 -14.62 0.83
N LYS A 51 -23.08 -14.51 -0.45
CA LYS A 51 -23.10 -13.26 -1.23
C LYS A 51 -21.74 -12.54 -1.23
N LEU A 52 -20.65 -13.30 -1.10
CA LEU A 52 -19.30 -12.78 -1.23
C LEU A 52 -18.92 -12.72 -2.71
N ASP A 53 -17.96 -11.87 -3.02
CA ASP A 53 -17.39 -11.76 -4.36
C ASP A 53 -16.98 -13.15 -4.87
N THR A 54 -17.28 -13.46 -6.13
CA THR A 54 -16.89 -14.70 -6.83
C THR A 54 -16.25 -14.43 -8.19
N ARG A 55 -15.88 -13.17 -8.46
CA ARG A 55 -15.51 -12.70 -9.81
C ARG A 55 -14.41 -13.56 -10.43
N ARG A 56 -14.59 -13.84 -11.73
CA ARG A 56 -13.57 -14.45 -12.60
C ARG A 56 -12.71 -13.34 -13.19
N GLY A 57 -11.39 -13.51 -13.19
CA GLY A 57 -10.55 -12.86 -14.20
C GLY A 57 -10.97 -13.35 -15.60
N ARG A 58 -10.86 -12.50 -16.63
CA ARG A 58 -11.31 -12.83 -18.01
C ARG A 58 -10.50 -13.93 -18.71
N VAL A 59 -9.47 -14.47 -18.07
CA VAL A 59 -8.51 -15.38 -18.71
C VAL A 59 -9.00 -16.83 -18.69
N VAL A 60 -8.92 -17.47 -19.87
CA VAL A 60 -9.38 -18.84 -20.17
C VAL A 60 -8.71 -19.89 -19.26
N LYS A 61 -7.46 -19.65 -18.85
CA LYS A 61 -6.73 -20.42 -17.85
C LYS A 61 -6.26 -19.48 -16.74
N PRO A 62 -7.02 -19.34 -15.64
CA PRO A 62 -6.68 -18.39 -14.61
C PRO A 62 -5.34 -18.77 -13.95
N PRO A 63 -4.49 -17.79 -13.61
CA PRO A 63 -3.25 -18.04 -12.90
C PRO A 63 -3.52 -18.73 -11.56
N GLY A 64 -2.54 -19.52 -11.08
CA GLY A 64 -2.66 -20.32 -9.85
C GLY A 64 -3.20 -19.53 -8.64
N GLY A 65 -2.81 -18.26 -8.51
CA GLY A 65 -3.22 -17.37 -7.41
C GLY A 65 -4.73 -17.14 -7.26
N VAL A 66 -5.56 -17.36 -8.29
CA VAL A 66 -7.02 -17.20 -8.18
C VAL A 66 -7.62 -18.16 -7.15
N LYS A 67 -7.15 -19.42 -7.09
CA LYS A 67 -7.66 -20.39 -6.11
C LYS A 67 -7.31 -19.94 -4.69
N ASP A 68 -6.12 -19.39 -4.50
CA ASP A 68 -5.64 -18.95 -3.18
C ASP A 68 -6.36 -17.71 -2.68
N VAL A 69 -6.69 -16.78 -3.58
CA VAL A 69 -7.60 -15.64 -3.29
C VAL A 69 -8.94 -16.13 -2.75
N LEU A 70 -9.60 -17.08 -3.44
CA LEU A 70 -10.90 -17.61 -3.03
C LEU A 70 -10.81 -18.33 -1.66
N LYS A 71 -9.77 -19.16 -1.46
CA LYS A 71 -9.51 -19.80 -0.17
C LYS A 71 -9.37 -18.77 0.93
N LYS A 72 -8.56 -17.73 0.72
CA LYS A 72 -8.27 -16.73 1.74
C LYS A 72 -9.51 -15.94 2.13
N ARG A 73 -10.32 -15.52 1.15
CA ARG A 73 -11.61 -14.85 1.34
C ARG A 73 -12.56 -15.68 2.19
N LEU A 74 -12.73 -16.96 1.85
CA LEU A 74 -13.64 -17.85 2.58
C LEU A 74 -13.15 -18.12 4.00
N LYS A 75 -11.85 -18.35 4.20
CA LYS A 75 -11.26 -18.54 5.54
C LYS A 75 -11.49 -17.33 6.43
N ASN A 76 -11.24 -16.13 5.91
CA ASN A 76 -11.41 -14.90 6.68
C ASN A 76 -12.88 -14.61 6.99
N TYR A 77 -13.81 -14.92 6.08
CA TYR A 77 -15.25 -14.84 6.37
C TYR A 77 -15.64 -15.72 7.56
N TYR A 78 -15.28 -17.01 7.54
CA TYR A 78 -15.58 -17.91 8.66
C TYR A 78 -14.89 -17.49 9.96
N LYS A 79 -13.62 -17.03 9.90
CA LYS A 79 -12.93 -16.47 11.07
C LYS A 79 -13.71 -15.31 11.66
N LYS A 80 -14.16 -14.36 10.83
CA LYS A 80 -14.93 -13.19 11.27
C LYS A 80 -16.26 -13.60 11.89
N GLN A 81 -17.01 -14.51 11.28
CA GLN A 81 -18.28 -15.01 11.83
C GLN A 81 -18.09 -15.65 13.21
N LYS A 82 -17.07 -16.48 13.39
CA LYS A 82 -16.81 -17.17 14.67
C LYS A 82 -16.31 -16.25 15.77
N LEU A 83 -15.51 -15.23 15.44
CA LEU A 83 -15.00 -14.27 16.42
C LEU A 83 -16.03 -13.18 16.79
N MET A 84 -16.83 -12.71 15.83
CA MET A 84 -17.90 -11.72 16.09
C MET A 84 -19.01 -12.25 16.99
N GLN A 85 -19.20 -13.56 17.05
CA GLN A 85 -20.13 -14.19 18.00
C GLN A 85 -19.65 -14.10 19.47
N LYS A 86 -18.41 -13.64 19.72
CA LYS A 86 -17.78 -13.67 21.05
C LYS A 86 -17.28 -12.30 21.53
N GLU A 87 -16.73 -11.45 20.65
CA GLU A 87 -16.28 -10.10 21.01
C GLU A 87 -16.54 -9.09 19.86
N PRO A 88 -16.90 -7.83 20.16
CA PRO A 88 -16.91 -6.78 19.16
C PRO A 88 -15.47 -6.54 18.65
N PRO A 89 -15.28 -6.23 17.35
CA PRO A 89 -13.96 -6.00 16.80
C PRO A 89 -13.29 -4.83 17.54
N ASN A 90 -12.12 -5.10 18.14
CA ASN A 90 -11.29 -4.08 18.75
C ASN A 90 -10.84 -3.11 17.64
N GLY A 91 -11.50 -1.95 17.53
CA GLY A 91 -11.43 -1.04 16.39
C GLY A 91 -10.15 -0.19 16.31
N GLY A 92 -9.03 -0.63 16.89
CA GLY A 92 -7.86 0.21 17.17
C GLY A 92 -6.72 0.17 16.15
N ASP A 93 -6.74 -0.72 15.16
CA ASP A 93 -5.51 -1.09 14.43
C ASP A 93 -5.49 -0.71 12.94
N CYS A 94 -6.51 0.00 12.45
CA CYS A 94 -6.60 0.42 11.06
C CYS A 94 -6.47 1.94 10.95
N TYR A 95 -5.65 2.41 10.00
CA TYR A 95 -5.59 3.83 9.66
C TYR A 95 -6.95 4.31 9.16
N ASP A 96 -7.34 5.56 9.42
CA ASP A 96 -8.56 6.14 8.84
C ASP A 96 -8.44 6.26 7.31
N TYR A 97 -7.23 6.63 6.84
CA TYR A 97 -6.93 6.76 5.42
C TYR A 97 -5.66 6.03 4.98
N ILE A 98 -5.66 5.62 3.71
CA ILE A 98 -4.45 5.21 3.00
C ILE A 98 -4.23 6.19 1.84
N CYS A 99 -3.03 6.78 1.77
CA CYS A 99 -2.61 7.65 0.67
C CYS A 99 -1.78 6.83 -0.31
N VAL A 100 -2.36 6.50 -1.46
CA VAL A 100 -1.70 5.72 -2.50
C VAL A 100 -0.90 6.64 -3.41
N VAL A 101 0.38 6.34 -3.61
CA VAL A 101 1.31 7.09 -4.45
C VAL A 101 1.95 6.13 -5.44
N ASP A 102 2.05 6.56 -6.69
CA ASP A 102 2.78 5.83 -7.76
C ASP A 102 3.42 6.85 -8.69
N PHE A 103 4.73 7.05 -8.56
CA PHE A 103 5.43 8.09 -9.33
C PHE A 103 5.69 7.63 -10.75
N GLU A 104 5.51 8.54 -11.71
CA GLU A 104 6.20 8.42 -12.99
C GLU A 104 7.52 9.19 -12.94
N ALA A 105 8.53 8.65 -13.60
CA ALA A 105 9.88 9.22 -13.64
C ALA A 105 10.46 9.20 -15.05
N THR A 106 11.41 10.10 -15.31
CA THR A 106 12.23 10.06 -16.52
C THR A 106 12.88 8.67 -16.66
N CYS A 107 12.95 8.16 -17.89
CA CYS A 107 13.53 6.84 -18.16
C CYS A 107 14.05 6.73 -19.60
N GLU A 108 14.89 5.72 -19.83
CA GLU A 108 15.42 5.36 -21.14
C GLU A 108 15.15 3.88 -21.45
N GLU A 109 15.12 3.57 -22.74
CA GLU A 109 15.01 2.21 -23.23
C GLU A 109 16.18 1.34 -22.70
N GLY A 110 15.90 0.10 -22.33
CA GLY A 110 16.89 -0.79 -21.72
C GLY A 110 17.16 -0.53 -20.23
N ASN A 111 16.61 0.54 -19.65
CA ASN A 111 16.74 0.90 -18.23
C ASN A 111 18.21 0.89 -17.74
N PRO A 112 19.08 1.74 -18.32
CA PRO A 112 20.50 1.78 -17.97
C PRO A 112 20.70 2.07 -16.47
N PRO A 113 21.60 1.34 -15.78
CA PRO A 113 21.70 1.37 -14.31
C PRO A 113 22.16 2.72 -13.75
N GLU A 114 22.97 3.47 -14.52
CA GLU A 114 23.51 4.77 -14.12
C GLU A 114 22.59 5.95 -14.48
N PHE A 115 21.42 5.69 -15.08
CA PHE A 115 20.49 6.75 -15.45
C PHE A 115 19.91 7.44 -14.22
N VAL A 116 20.03 8.77 -14.19
CA VAL A 116 19.53 9.59 -13.10
C VAL A 116 18.05 9.91 -13.34
N HIS A 117 17.19 9.13 -12.69
CA HIS A 117 15.74 9.34 -12.73
C HIS A 117 15.32 10.62 -11.98
N GLU A 118 14.37 11.35 -12.57
CA GLU A 118 13.66 12.47 -11.97
C GLU A 118 12.16 12.20 -12.01
N ILE A 119 11.44 12.54 -10.94
CA ILE A 119 9.98 12.41 -10.90
C ILE A 119 9.39 13.41 -11.90
N ILE A 120 8.44 12.95 -12.71
CA ILE A 120 7.71 13.75 -13.72
C ILE A 120 6.19 13.73 -13.53
N GLU A 121 5.66 12.84 -12.69
CA GLU A 121 4.26 12.84 -12.23
C GLU A 121 4.22 12.52 -10.73
N PHE A 122 3.46 13.31 -9.97
CA PHE A 122 3.22 13.10 -8.54
C PHE A 122 1.71 12.96 -8.28
N PRO A 123 1.16 11.74 -8.35
CA PRO A 123 -0.21 11.47 -7.97
C PRO A 123 -0.34 11.07 -6.50
N VAL A 124 -1.48 11.40 -5.89
CA VAL A 124 -1.88 10.89 -4.57
C VAL A 124 -3.36 10.55 -4.61
N VAL A 125 -3.73 9.32 -4.24
CA VAL A 125 -5.13 8.88 -4.15
C VAL A 125 -5.48 8.60 -2.69
N LEU A 126 -6.54 9.23 -2.19
CA LEU A 126 -6.98 9.10 -0.80
C LEU A 126 -8.09 8.04 -0.68
N LEU A 127 -7.76 6.90 -0.07
CA LEU A 127 -8.69 5.82 0.22
C LEU A 127 -9.14 5.90 1.68
N ASN A 128 -10.45 6.04 1.91
CA ASN A 128 -11.04 5.91 3.25
C ASN A 128 -11.19 4.41 3.58
N THR A 129 -10.60 3.96 4.68
CA THR A 129 -10.57 2.54 5.04
C THR A 129 -11.87 2.02 5.64
N ARG A 130 -12.76 2.92 6.09
CA ARG A 130 -14.06 2.59 6.67
C ARG A 130 -15.11 2.41 5.58
N THR A 131 -15.18 3.35 4.63
CA THR A 131 -16.12 3.28 3.49
C THR A 131 -15.58 2.40 2.37
N LEU A 132 -14.26 2.24 2.28
CA LEU A 132 -13.54 1.57 1.19
C LEU A 132 -13.71 2.27 -0.16
N GLU A 133 -13.93 3.59 -0.11
CA GLU A 133 -14.10 4.45 -1.28
C GLU A 133 -12.93 5.43 -1.42
N ILE A 134 -12.61 5.77 -2.67
CA ILE A 134 -11.69 6.85 -2.97
C ILE A 134 -12.45 8.15 -2.75
N GLU A 135 -12.03 8.94 -1.77
CA GLU A 135 -12.67 10.22 -1.45
C GLU A 135 -12.06 11.39 -2.20
N ASP A 136 -10.79 11.25 -2.59
CA ASP A 136 -10.08 12.33 -3.25
C ASP A 136 -8.89 11.84 -4.06
N ALA A 137 -8.44 12.67 -4.99
CA ALA A 137 -7.23 12.45 -5.75
C ALA A 137 -6.54 13.77 -6.10
N PHE A 138 -5.21 13.73 -6.07
CA PHE A 138 -4.32 14.79 -6.51
C PHE A 138 -3.46 14.29 -7.65
N GLN A 139 -3.16 15.15 -8.60
CA GLN A 139 -2.21 14.88 -9.68
C GLN A 139 -1.54 16.20 -10.07
N GLN A 140 -0.22 16.20 -10.09
CA GLN A 140 0.58 17.25 -10.72
C GLN A 140 1.75 16.62 -11.47
N TYR A 141 2.09 17.23 -12.60
CA TYR A 141 3.32 16.92 -13.30
C TYR A 141 4.48 17.72 -12.71
N VAL A 142 5.69 17.20 -12.90
CA VAL A 142 6.92 17.78 -12.35
C VAL A 142 7.89 18.04 -13.50
N LYS A 143 8.50 19.22 -13.50
CA LYS A 143 9.54 19.58 -14.47
C LYS A 143 10.90 19.01 -14.06
N PRO A 144 11.49 18.10 -14.86
CA PRO A 144 12.85 17.61 -14.62
C PRO A 144 13.89 18.69 -14.97
N GLU A 145 14.98 18.75 -14.19
CA GLU A 145 16.02 19.77 -14.29
C GLU A 145 17.38 19.19 -14.73
N ILE A 146 17.66 17.91 -14.44
CA ILE A 146 18.90 17.24 -14.85
C ILE A 146 18.78 16.72 -16.29
N ASN A 147 17.69 16.03 -16.60
CA ASN A 147 17.36 15.49 -17.91
C ASN A 147 16.04 16.11 -18.41
N PRO A 148 16.03 17.41 -18.78
CA PRO A 148 14.80 18.15 -19.07
C PRO A 148 14.07 17.67 -20.35
N LYS A 149 14.77 16.94 -21.23
CA LYS A 149 14.19 16.38 -22.46
C LYS A 149 13.84 14.91 -22.25
N LEU A 150 12.55 14.59 -22.32
CA LEU A 150 12.05 13.22 -22.20
C LEU A 150 12.49 12.39 -23.41
N SER A 151 12.93 11.16 -23.16
CA SER A 151 13.21 10.21 -24.24
C SER A 151 11.90 9.81 -24.95
N ALA A 152 12.00 9.40 -26.21
CA ALA A 152 10.85 8.87 -26.95
C ALA A 152 10.24 7.64 -26.26
N PHE A 153 11.09 6.80 -25.64
CA PHE A 153 10.66 5.67 -24.84
C PHE A 153 9.83 6.11 -23.62
N CYS A 154 10.30 7.11 -22.87
CA CYS A 154 9.58 7.64 -21.71
C CYS A 154 8.20 8.18 -22.10
N ILE A 155 8.14 9.00 -23.16
CA ILE A 155 6.86 9.53 -23.68
C ILE A 155 5.94 8.40 -24.13
N GLY A 156 6.46 7.40 -24.85
CA GLY A 156 5.66 6.24 -25.29
C GLY A 156 5.13 5.41 -24.12
N LEU A 157 5.96 5.19 -23.10
CA LEU A 157 5.62 4.44 -21.90
C LEU A 157 4.59 5.18 -21.07
N THR A 158 4.88 6.39 -20.61
CA THR A 158 4.08 7.12 -19.61
C THR A 158 2.93 7.93 -20.23
N GLY A 159 3.04 8.27 -21.52
CA GLY A 159 2.10 9.15 -22.20
C GLY A 159 2.27 10.63 -21.83
N ILE A 160 3.23 10.96 -20.98
CA ILE A 160 3.54 12.34 -20.59
C ILE A 160 4.34 12.98 -21.72
N THR A 161 3.83 14.09 -22.26
CA THR A 161 4.46 14.80 -23.37
C THR A 161 5.50 15.79 -22.87
N GLN A 162 6.43 16.18 -23.75
CA GLN A 162 7.41 17.21 -23.44
C GLN A 162 6.76 18.56 -23.04
N ASP A 163 5.67 18.94 -23.71
CA ASP A 163 4.95 20.19 -23.42
C ASP A 163 4.36 20.21 -22.00
N ILE A 164 3.91 19.04 -21.50
CA ILE A 164 3.40 18.90 -20.13
C ILE A 164 4.51 19.18 -19.11
N VAL A 165 5.68 18.54 -19.25
CA VAL A 165 6.78 18.74 -18.29
C VAL A 165 7.46 20.10 -18.45
N ASP A 166 7.48 20.69 -19.64
CA ASP A 166 8.06 22.02 -19.87
C ASP A 166 7.30 23.12 -19.11
N LYS A 167 5.97 22.96 -18.99
CA LYS A 167 5.04 23.86 -18.29
C LYS A 167 4.81 23.51 -16.81
N ALA A 168 5.30 22.37 -16.36
CA ALA A 168 5.12 21.91 -14.99
C ALA A 168 5.97 22.72 -13.99
N ASP A 169 5.54 22.68 -12.73
CA ASP A 169 6.29 23.22 -11.60
C ASP A 169 7.50 22.32 -11.27
N THR A 170 8.50 22.88 -10.58
CA THR A 170 9.63 22.09 -10.07
C THR A 170 9.22 21.18 -8.93
N PHE A 171 9.99 20.12 -8.68
CA PHE A 171 9.67 19.14 -7.65
C PHE A 171 9.41 19.75 -6.25
N PRO A 172 10.21 20.70 -5.73
CA PRO A 172 9.93 21.32 -4.43
C PRO A 172 8.55 22.00 -4.36
N GLN A 173 8.13 22.67 -5.44
CA GLN A 173 6.84 23.35 -5.50
C GLN A 173 5.69 22.34 -5.54
N VAL A 174 5.82 21.28 -6.34
CA VAL A 174 4.82 20.20 -6.38
C VAL A 174 4.73 19.48 -5.03
N LEU A 175 5.86 19.19 -4.38
CA LEU A 175 5.87 18.59 -3.04
C LEU A 175 5.18 19.50 -2.00
N GLN A 176 5.37 20.82 -2.09
CA GLN A 176 4.67 21.76 -1.23
C GLN A 176 3.15 21.70 -1.47
N ASN A 177 2.71 21.64 -2.72
CA ASN A 177 1.30 21.52 -3.08
C ASN A 177 0.70 20.20 -2.56
N VAL A 178 1.44 19.09 -2.64
CA VAL A 178 1.04 17.80 -2.06
C VAL A 178 0.89 17.90 -0.55
N VAL A 179 1.86 18.49 0.16
CA VAL A 179 1.80 18.66 1.61
C VAL A 179 0.59 19.49 2.01
N GLU A 180 0.32 20.59 1.30
CA GLU A 180 -0.84 21.44 1.58
C GLU A 180 -2.15 20.70 1.32
N TRP A 181 -2.25 19.98 0.21
CA TRP A 181 -3.40 19.13 -0.09
C TRP A 181 -3.63 18.09 1.02
N MET A 182 -2.58 17.43 1.52
CA MET A 182 -2.71 16.46 2.62
C MET A 182 -3.14 17.13 3.94
N ARG A 183 -2.65 18.34 4.23
CA ARG A 183 -3.01 19.09 5.44
C ARG A 183 -4.47 19.56 5.43
N GLN A 184 -4.99 19.97 4.27
CA GLN A 184 -6.40 20.33 4.11
C GLN A 184 -7.36 19.17 4.41
N ARG A 185 -6.87 17.92 4.29
CA ARG A 185 -7.57 16.68 4.65
C ARG A 185 -7.30 16.22 6.09
N GLU A 186 -6.67 17.07 6.90
CA GLU A 186 -6.39 16.84 8.33
C GLU A 186 -5.61 15.52 8.61
N LEU A 187 -4.76 15.11 7.66
CA LEU A 187 -3.96 13.88 7.75
C LEU A 187 -2.84 14.03 8.77
N GLY A 188 -2.79 13.10 9.73
CA GLY A 188 -1.83 13.09 10.84
C GLY A 188 -2.24 13.98 12.02
N THR A 189 -3.29 14.80 11.88
CA THR A 189 -3.86 15.59 12.98
C THR A 189 -5.16 14.96 13.49
N LYS A 190 -6.22 15.00 12.68
CA LYS A 190 -7.53 14.44 13.01
C LYS A 190 -7.66 13.00 12.53
N HIS A 191 -7.04 12.69 11.41
CA HIS A 191 -7.16 11.40 10.76
C HIS A 191 -5.81 10.68 10.71
N SER A 192 -5.78 9.45 11.21
CA SER A 192 -4.63 8.57 11.08
C SER A 192 -4.48 8.14 9.62
N TYR A 193 -3.24 8.08 9.13
CA TYR A 193 -3.00 7.67 7.75
C TYR A 193 -1.68 6.92 7.56
N CYS A 194 -1.53 6.27 6.41
CA CYS A 194 -0.27 5.70 5.96
C CYS A 194 -0.12 5.85 4.44
N LEU A 195 1.11 6.01 3.96
CA LEU A 195 1.40 5.93 2.53
C LEU A 195 1.39 4.49 2.05
N LEU A 196 0.99 4.26 0.81
CA LEU A 196 1.00 2.95 0.15
C LEU A 196 1.50 3.07 -1.29
N THR A 197 2.33 2.13 -1.74
CA THR A 197 2.97 2.11 -3.06
C THR A 197 2.99 0.71 -3.69
N ASP A 198 3.09 0.61 -5.03
CA ASP A 198 3.20 -0.67 -5.75
C ASP A 198 4.65 -1.21 -5.82
N GLY A 199 5.20 -1.48 -4.64
CA GLY A 199 6.58 -1.89 -4.48
C GLY A 199 7.34 -0.89 -3.60
N SER A 200 8.66 -0.96 -3.66
CA SER A 200 9.52 -0.14 -2.80
C SER A 200 10.13 1.06 -3.51
N TRP A 201 10.09 1.07 -4.86
CA TRP A 201 10.90 1.99 -5.66
C TRP A 201 10.47 3.44 -5.54
N ASP A 202 9.18 3.73 -5.42
CA ASP A 202 8.66 5.10 -5.26
C ASP A 202 9.37 5.85 -4.13
N MET A 203 9.36 5.25 -2.94
CA MET A 203 9.90 5.88 -1.74
C MET A 203 11.43 5.66 -1.64
N SER A 204 11.91 4.44 -1.89
CA SER A 204 13.32 4.11 -1.65
C SER A 204 14.25 4.59 -2.76
N LYS A 205 13.76 4.73 -3.99
CA LYS A 205 14.54 5.10 -5.19
C LYS A 205 14.12 6.47 -5.70
N PHE A 206 12.91 6.64 -6.25
CA PHE A 206 12.52 7.86 -6.95
C PHE A 206 12.50 9.08 -6.03
N LEU A 207 11.73 9.05 -4.95
CA LEU A 207 11.66 10.15 -3.98
C LEU A 207 13.01 10.42 -3.31
N ASN A 208 13.78 9.37 -3.03
CA ASN A 208 15.11 9.48 -2.42
C ASN A 208 16.12 10.16 -3.35
N ILE A 209 16.15 9.81 -4.64
CA ILE A 209 16.98 10.47 -5.65
C ILE A 209 16.50 11.90 -5.86
N GLN A 210 15.20 12.11 -6.04
CA GLN A 210 14.62 13.42 -6.30
C GLN A 210 14.91 14.42 -5.17
N CYS A 211 14.80 14.00 -3.90
CA CYS A 211 15.16 14.87 -2.77
C CYS A 211 16.65 15.27 -2.78
N ARG A 212 17.55 14.40 -3.26
CA ARG A 212 18.98 14.71 -3.39
C ARG A 212 19.22 15.71 -4.52
N ILE A 213 18.59 15.52 -5.67
CA ILE A 213 18.67 16.42 -6.82
C ILE A 213 18.18 17.81 -6.41
N SER A 214 16.99 17.89 -5.81
CA SER A 214 16.39 19.15 -5.38
C SER A 214 16.97 19.72 -4.08
N ARG A 215 18.04 19.12 -3.52
CA ARG A 215 18.72 19.55 -2.29
C ARG A 215 17.79 19.78 -1.11
N ILE A 216 16.81 18.90 -0.92
CA ILE A 216 15.91 18.92 0.25
C ILE A 216 16.10 17.67 1.12
N LYS A 217 15.80 17.80 2.41
CA LYS A 217 15.79 16.63 3.30
C LYS A 217 14.65 15.69 2.89
N TYR A 218 14.85 14.39 3.08
CA TYR A 218 13.80 13.41 2.82
C TYR A 218 12.61 13.62 3.79
N PRO A 219 11.36 13.73 3.30
CA PRO A 219 10.18 14.03 4.12
C PRO A 219 9.95 12.97 5.20
N SER A 220 9.76 13.40 6.45
CA SER A 220 9.56 12.51 7.59
C SER A 220 8.33 11.60 7.42
N PHE A 221 7.25 12.15 6.85
CA PHE A 221 5.99 11.43 6.65
C PHE A 221 6.08 10.30 5.60
N ALA A 222 7.07 10.33 4.72
CA ALA A 222 7.28 9.31 3.68
C ALA A 222 8.33 8.26 4.04
N LYS A 223 8.81 8.23 5.30
CA LYS A 223 9.87 7.29 5.72
C LYS A 223 9.37 5.89 6.00
N ARG A 224 8.06 5.68 6.13
CA ARG A 224 7.42 4.38 6.35
C ARG A 224 6.21 4.28 5.44
N TRP A 225 6.00 3.13 4.81
CA TRP A 225 4.89 2.92 3.89
C TRP A 225 4.47 1.45 3.84
N ILE A 226 3.29 1.24 3.27
CA ILE A 226 2.77 -0.06 2.90
C ILE A 226 3.25 -0.38 1.48
N ASN A 227 4.12 -1.37 1.33
CA ASN A 227 4.36 -1.99 0.04
C ASN A 227 3.25 -3.02 -0.22
N ILE A 228 2.33 -2.70 -1.12
CA ILE A 228 1.16 -3.54 -1.36
C ILE A 228 1.53 -4.88 -1.99
N ARG A 229 2.61 -4.98 -2.77
CA ARG A 229 3.07 -6.25 -3.36
C ARG A 229 3.45 -7.25 -2.26
N LYS A 230 4.17 -6.79 -1.24
CA LYS A 230 4.51 -7.60 -0.06
C LYS A 230 3.26 -8.01 0.70
N SER A 231 2.36 -7.06 0.96
CA SER A 231 1.09 -7.33 1.65
C SER A 231 0.24 -8.35 0.89
N TYR A 232 0.11 -8.19 -0.43
CA TYR A 232 -0.67 -9.06 -1.31
C TYR A 232 -0.11 -10.48 -1.32
N GLY A 233 1.20 -10.64 -1.57
CA GLY A 233 1.86 -11.93 -1.58
C GLY A 233 1.72 -12.66 -0.24
N ASN A 234 1.92 -11.95 0.87
CA ASN A 234 1.80 -12.51 2.21
C ASN A 234 0.37 -12.91 2.58
N PHE A 235 -0.62 -12.11 2.18
CA PHE A 235 -2.02 -12.31 2.53
C PHE A 235 -2.66 -13.43 1.72
N TYR A 236 -2.52 -13.36 0.39
CA TYR A 236 -3.08 -14.36 -0.53
C TYR A 236 -2.18 -15.57 -0.77
N LYS A 237 -0.97 -15.60 -0.18
CA LYS A 237 -0.01 -16.72 -0.29
C LYS A 237 0.43 -17.00 -1.73
N VAL A 238 0.69 -15.92 -2.48
CA VAL A 238 1.22 -16.01 -3.84
C VAL A 238 2.68 -15.55 -3.89
N PRO A 239 3.50 -16.10 -4.82
CA PRO A 239 4.89 -15.68 -4.97
C PRO A 239 5.00 -14.27 -5.55
N ARG A 240 6.14 -13.60 -5.30
CA ARG A 240 6.44 -12.24 -5.80
C ARG A 240 6.28 -12.10 -7.33
N SER A 241 6.51 -13.16 -8.10
CA SER A 241 6.31 -13.13 -9.55
C SER A 241 4.86 -12.87 -9.95
N GLN A 242 3.90 -13.09 -9.05
CA GLN A 242 2.47 -12.88 -9.26
C GLN A 242 1.94 -11.56 -8.66
N THR A 243 2.82 -10.68 -8.17
CA THR A 243 2.42 -9.42 -7.51
C THR A 243 2.65 -8.19 -8.40
N LYS A 244 2.66 -8.34 -9.73
CA LYS A 244 2.60 -7.19 -10.64
C LYS A 244 1.19 -6.61 -10.63
N LEU A 245 1.02 -5.30 -10.78
CA LEU A 245 -0.28 -4.62 -10.72
C LEU A 245 -1.37 -5.32 -11.54
N THR A 246 -1.12 -5.55 -12.83
CA THR A 246 -2.05 -6.23 -13.74
C THR A 246 -2.40 -7.65 -13.29
N MET A 247 -1.42 -8.40 -12.76
CA MET A 247 -1.66 -9.76 -12.25
C MET A 247 -2.49 -9.75 -10.96
N MET A 248 -2.23 -8.80 -10.05
CA MET A 248 -3.03 -8.65 -8.83
C MET A 248 -4.49 -8.32 -9.17
N LEU A 249 -4.73 -7.40 -10.11
CA LEU A 249 -6.08 -7.09 -10.61
C LEU A 249 -6.74 -8.33 -11.20
N GLU A 250 -6.07 -9.03 -12.12
CA GLU A 250 -6.59 -10.21 -12.80
C GLU A 250 -6.98 -11.31 -11.80
N GLN A 251 -6.12 -11.58 -10.82
CA GLN A 251 -6.35 -12.59 -9.80
C GLN A 251 -7.53 -12.27 -8.87
N LEU A 252 -7.75 -10.97 -8.64
CA LEU A 252 -8.92 -10.48 -7.89
C LEU A 252 -10.19 -10.40 -8.76
N GLY A 253 -10.11 -10.73 -10.05
CA GLY A 253 -11.24 -10.64 -10.98
C GLY A 253 -11.61 -9.19 -11.33
N MET A 254 -10.63 -8.28 -11.28
CA MET A 254 -10.77 -6.87 -11.64
C MET A 254 -10.09 -6.60 -12.98
N CYS A 255 -10.51 -5.52 -13.64
CA CYS A 255 -9.90 -5.04 -14.88
C CYS A 255 -9.11 -3.77 -14.57
N TYR A 256 -8.01 -3.57 -15.30
CA TYR A 256 -7.32 -2.29 -15.29
C TYR A 256 -8.26 -1.20 -15.82
N THR A 257 -8.31 -0.06 -15.14
CA THR A 257 -9.10 1.11 -15.54
C THR A 257 -8.16 2.28 -15.83
N GLY A 258 -8.32 2.96 -16.96
CA GLY A 258 -7.45 4.06 -17.38
C GLY A 258 -6.27 3.61 -18.24
N ARG A 259 -5.20 4.41 -18.27
CA ARG A 259 -4.00 4.17 -19.06
C ARG A 259 -2.87 3.59 -18.18
N PRO A 260 -2.34 2.39 -18.48
CA PRO A 260 -1.14 1.87 -17.82
C PRO A 260 0.03 2.86 -17.91
N HIS A 261 0.81 3.00 -16.83
CA HIS A 261 1.92 3.95 -16.72
C HIS A 261 1.49 5.42 -16.76
N SER A 262 0.22 5.71 -16.47
CA SER A 262 -0.19 7.01 -15.95
C SER A 262 -0.27 6.87 -14.45
N GLY A 263 0.53 7.64 -13.71
CA GLY A 263 0.68 7.45 -12.28
C GLY A 263 -0.65 7.58 -11.53
N LEU A 264 -1.52 8.52 -11.92
CA LEU A 264 -2.84 8.65 -11.30
C LEU A 264 -3.74 7.42 -11.54
N ASP A 265 -3.76 6.88 -12.76
CA ASP A 265 -4.59 5.72 -13.08
C ASP A 265 -4.03 4.46 -12.40
N ASP A 266 -2.71 4.29 -12.36
CA ASP A 266 -2.08 3.21 -11.61
C ASP A 266 -2.39 3.32 -10.10
N ALA A 267 -2.25 4.51 -9.50
CA ALA A 267 -2.60 4.76 -8.09
C ALA A 267 -4.07 4.43 -7.78
N ARG A 268 -5.01 4.72 -8.69
CA ARG A 268 -6.43 4.33 -8.52
C ARG A 268 -6.63 2.82 -8.57
N ASN A 269 -5.97 2.12 -9.49
CA ASN A 269 -6.03 0.66 -9.56
C ASN A 269 -5.41 0.01 -8.32
N ILE A 270 -4.30 0.56 -7.81
CA ILE A 270 -3.66 0.14 -6.56
C ILE A 270 -4.60 0.37 -5.38
N ALA A 271 -5.29 1.52 -5.30
CA ALA A 271 -6.30 1.79 -4.28
C ALA A 271 -7.47 0.79 -4.34
N ALA A 272 -7.92 0.40 -5.54
CA ALA A 272 -8.95 -0.63 -5.71
C ALA A 272 -8.48 -2.01 -5.19
N ILE A 273 -7.21 -2.37 -5.38
CA ILE A 273 -6.62 -3.58 -4.78
C ILE A 273 -6.59 -3.46 -3.26
N ALA A 274 -6.15 -2.32 -2.71
CA ALA A 274 -6.09 -2.10 -1.27
C ALA A 274 -7.48 -2.21 -0.63
N ALA A 275 -8.49 -1.54 -1.19
CA ALA A 275 -9.89 -1.63 -0.77
C ALA A 275 -10.39 -3.07 -0.80
N ARG A 276 -10.03 -3.83 -1.84
CA ARG A 276 -10.41 -5.23 -1.97
C ARG A 276 -9.73 -6.14 -0.95
N MET A 277 -8.47 -5.90 -0.63
CA MET A 277 -7.74 -6.61 0.42
C MET A 277 -8.34 -6.35 1.80
N LEU A 278 -8.65 -5.09 2.12
CA LEU A 278 -9.33 -4.72 3.36
C LEU A 278 -10.69 -5.41 3.48
N ARG A 279 -11.48 -5.44 2.39
CA ARG A 279 -12.77 -6.16 2.35
C ARG A 279 -12.62 -7.67 2.60
N ASP A 280 -11.52 -8.26 2.16
CA ASP A 280 -11.18 -9.66 2.43
C ASP A 280 -10.65 -9.89 3.85
N GLY A 281 -10.48 -8.84 4.66
CA GLY A 281 -9.96 -8.90 6.02
C GLY A 281 -8.44 -8.92 6.10
N ALA A 282 -7.75 -8.30 5.14
CA ALA A 282 -6.33 -7.98 5.29
C ALA A 282 -6.18 -6.76 6.20
N GLU A 283 -5.16 -6.78 7.04
CA GLU A 283 -4.74 -5.62 7.83
C GLU A 283 -3.54 -4.99 7.12
N LEU A 284 -3.77 -3.91 6.38
CA LEU A 284 -2.71 -3.20 5.66
C LEU A 284 -1.97 -2.30 6.65
N ARG A 285 -0.77 -2.73 7.05
CA ARG A 285 0.13 -2.01 7.96
C ARG A 285 1.45 -1.68 7.26
N ALA A 286 2.16 -0.66 7.74
CA ALA A 286 3.45 -0.28 7.17
C ALA A 286 4.41 -1.47 7.30
N ASN A 287 5.03 -1.86 6.19
CA ASN A 287 5.88 -3.07 6.11
C ASN A 287 7.27 -2.76 5.52
N GLU A 288 7.50 -1.53 5.09
CA GLU A 288 8.79 -1.02 4.62
C GLU A 288 9.07 0.37 5.21
N ARG A 289 10.35 0.68 5.36
CA ARG A 289 10.83 1.98 5.80
C ARG A 289 12.18 2.34 5.21
N LEU A 290 12.47 3.63 5.14
CA LEU A 290 13.80 4.16 4.87
C LEU A 290 14.47 4.55 6.20
N HIS A 291 15.57 3.88 6.54
CA HIS A 291 16.36 4.17 7.74
C HIS A 291 17.83 4.31 7.36
N ALA A 292 18.48 5.40 7.78
CA ALA A 292 19.86 5.72 7.39
C ALA A 292 20.12 5.66 5.87
N GLY A 293 19.12 6.00 5.05
CA GLY A 293 19.20 5.94 3.58
C GLY A 293 19.06 4.54 2.97
N GLN A 294 18.83 3.51 3.79
CA GLN A 294 18.64 2.13 3.35
C GLN A 294 17.19 1.67 3.52
N LEU A 295 16.72 0.87 2.57
CA LEU A 295 15.42 0.21 2.63
C LEU A 295 15.47 -0.93 3.65
N THR A 296 14.58 -0.90 4.63
CA THR A 296 14.46 -1.95 5.66
C THR A 296 13.01 -2.37 5.82
N ALA A 297 12.78 -3.61 6.27
CA ALA A 297 11.44 -4.08 6.60
C ALA A 297 10.98 -3.50 7.95
N VAL A 298 9.67 -3.30 8.10
CA VAL A 298 9.04 -3.06 9.40
C VAL A 298 8.57 -4.41 9.95
N PRO A 299 8.98 -4.81 11.17
CA PRO A 299 8.52 -6.06 11.77
C PRO A 299 7.01 -6.09 11.96
N THR A 300 6.37 -7.24 11.73
CA THR A 300 4.92 -7.39 11.92
C THR A 300 4.47 -7.29 13.37
N THR A 301 5.40 -7.45 14.32
CA THR A 301 5.18 -7.29 15.77
C THR A 301 5.28 -5.83 16.21
N ALA A 302 5.77 -4.92 15.36
CA ALA A 302 5.82 -3.51 15.69
C ALA A 302 4.41 -2.90 15.71
N PRO A 303 4.13 -1.91 16.58
CA PRO A 303 2.87 -1.19 16.56
C PRO A 303 2.58 -0.57 15.18
N ALA A 304 1.31 -0.53 14.79
CA ALA A 304 0.88 0.16 13.58
C ALA A 304 0.89 1.69 13.83
N GLU A 305 2.08 2.28 13.72
CA GLU A 305 2.25 3.73 13.87
C GLU A 305 1.75 4.48 12.62
N PRO A 306 0.81 5.42 12.76
CA PRO A 306 0.41 6.28 11.65
C PRO A 306 1.55 7.20 11.21
N ALA A 307 1.50 7.64 9.96
CA ALA A 307 2.43 8.64 9.46
C ALA A 307 2.22 9.98 10.20
N PRO A 308 3.31 10.72 10.49
CA PRO A 308 3.21 12.03 11.13
C PRO A 308 2.52 13.05 10.21
N VAL A 309 2.13 14.19 10.78
CA VAL A 309 1.62 15.34 10.03
C VAL A 309 2.59 15.69 8.89
N PRO A 310 2.12 15.82 7.64
CA PRO A 310 2.98 16.16 6.53
C PRO A 310 3.46 17.62 6.64
N HIS A 311 4.76 17.80 6.50
CA HIS A 311 5.41 19.11 6.49
C HIS A 311 6.40 19.19 5.34
N MET A 312 6.52 20.38 4.75
CA MET A 312 7.54 20.64 3.73
C MET A 312 8.93 20.46 4.34
N PRO A 313 9.80 19.60 3.77
CA PRO A 313 11.13 19.40 4.32
C PRO A 313 11.98 20.67 4.18
N ARG A 314 12.89 20.87 5.14
CA ARG A 314 13.90 21.93 5.03
C ARG A 314 14.88 21.60 3.90
N ALA A 315 15.46 22.64 3.33
CA ALA A 315 16.62 22.51 2.45
C ALA A 315 17.76 21.75 3.16
N ARG A 316 18.52 21.00 2.37
CA ARG A 316 19.73 20.32 2.81
C ARG A 316 20.88 21.32 2.63
N SER A 317 21.45 21.75 3.76
CA SER A 317 22.70 22.50 3.83
C SER A 317 23.85 21.72 3.20
#